data_AF-A0A067DU42-F1
#
_entry.id   AF-A0A067DU42-F1
#
_cell.length_a   1.000
_cell.length_b   1.000
_cell.length_c   1.000
_cell.angle_alpha   90.00
_cell.angle_beta   90.00
_cell.angle_gamma   90.00
#
_symmetry.space_group_name_H-M   'P 1'
#
loop_
_entity.id
_entity.type
_entity.pdbx_description
1 polymer ?
#
loop_
_entity_poly.entity_id
_entity_poly.type
_entity_poly.pdbx_seq_one_letter_code
_entity_poly.pdbx_strand_id
1 'polypeptide(L)'
;ERVIDPSVKPAHFAARSNVLPYASTIIPPNYDDGFSLKAIGGNIGDTLEKNARALNQISANLAAFQIQDNISLLCQTRDNILRILNEMNNTSAIMRQMPPLPVHLNEELSNTILPPPNIHRHS
;
A
#
# COMPACT_ATOMS: atom_id res chain seq x y z
N GLU A 1 -64.30 -3.43 -1.64
CA GLU A 1 -63.01 -3.36 -2.37
C GLU A 1 -62.08 -2.42 -1.61
N ARG A 2 -61.10 -2.97 -0.89
CA ARG A 2 -60.04 -2.19 -0.23
C ARG A 2 -58.74 -2.64 -0.87
N VAL A 3 -58.14 -1.73 -1.62
CA VAL A 3 -56.85 -1.93 -2.28
C VAL A 3 -55.77 -2.04 -1.22
N ILE A 4 -55.10 -3.18 -1.24
CA ILE A 4 -53.86 -3.48 -0.51
C ILE A 4 -52.73 -2.63 -1.10
N ASP A 5 -52.07 -1.85 -0.25
CA ASP A 5 -50.80 -1.20 -0.61
C ASP A 5 -49.67 -1.96 0.12
N PRO A 6 -48.76 -2.65 -0.60
CA PRO A 6 -47.64 -3.32 0.04
C PRO A 6 -46.59 -2.28 0.43
N SER A 7 -46.46 -2.06 1.74
CA SER A 7 -45.35 -1.36 2.38
C SER A 7 -44.01 -1.82 1.80
N VAL A 8 -43.36 -0.93 1.04
CA VAL A 8 -42.06 -1.13 0.43
C VAL A 8 -41.02 -1.20 1.54
N LYS A 9 -40.53 -2.42 1.81
CA LYS A 9 -39.41 -2.67 2.71
C LYS A 9 -38.15 -2.01 2.10
N PRO A 10 -37.36 -1.23 2.87
CA PRO A 10 -36.04 -0.84 2.41
C PRO A 10 -35.19 -2.10 2.31
N ALA A 11 -34.69 -2.38 1.11
CA ALA A 11 -33.68 -3.40 0.90
C ALA A 11 -32.44 -3.00 1.72
N HIS A 12 -32.18 -3.73 2.80
CA HIS A 12 -30.86 -3.74 3.42
C HIS A 12 -29.88 -4.21 2.35
N PHE A 13 -29.19 -3.27 1.73
CA PHE A 13 -27.93 -3.51 1.04
C PHE A 13 -26.91 -3.89 2.13
N ALA A 14 -27.03 -5.12 2.63
CA ALA A 14 -25.91 -5.81 3.24
C ALA A 14 -24.93 -6.09 2.10
N ALA A 15 -24.15 -5.08 1.74
CA ALA A 15 -22.91 -5.27 1.02
C ALA A 15 -22.04 -6.16 1.93
N ARG A 16 -22.14 -7.47 1.72
CA ARG A 16 -21.22 -8.45 2.30
C ARG A 16 -19.86 -8.11 1.69
N SER A 17 -19.10 -7.31 2.41
CA SER A 17 -17.70 -7.03 2.11
C SER A 17 -16.96 -8.34 2.25
N ASN A 18 -16.81 -9.07 1.15
CA ASN A 18 -15.93 -10.24 1.07
C ASN A 18 -14.46 -9.81 0.93
N VAL A 19 -14.09 -8.66 1.53
CA VAL A 19 -12.69 -8.32 1.72
C VAL A 19 -12.28 -9.18 2.90
N LEU A 20 -11.57 -10.27 2.62
CA LEU A 20 -10.76 -10.93 3.65
C LEU A 20 -9.99 -9.79 4.31
N PRO A 21 -10.20 -9.50 5.62
CA PRO A 21 -9.37 -8.52 6.29
C PRO A 21 -7.96 -9.02 6.02
N TYR A 22 -7.12 -8.18 5.40
CA TYR A 22 -5.67 -8.41 5.34
C TYR A 22 -5.33 -9.13 6.63
N ALA A 23 -4.80 -10.36 6.56
CA ALA A 23 -4.50 -11.13 7.76
C ALA A 23 -3.78 -10.15 8.68
N SER A 24 -4.49 -9.65 9.71
CA SER A 24 -4.02 -8.53 10.49
C SER A 24 -2.93 -9.18 11.30
N THR A 25 -1.72 -9.15 10.76
CA THR A 25 -0.54 -9.46 11.53
C THR A 25 -0.54 -8.37 12.58
N ILE A 26 -1.11 -8.68 13.73
CA ILE A 26 -0.88 -7.93 14.95
C ILE A 26 0.61 -8.14 15.14
N ILE A 27 1.42 -7.23 14.62
CA ILE A 27 2.85 -7.16 14.90
C ILE A 27 2.89 -6.48 16.27
N PRO A 28 3.19 -7.19 17.37
CA PRO A 28 3.42 -6.53 18.65
C PRO A 28 4.40 -5.36 18.45
N PRO A 29 4.28 -4.27 19.23
CA PRO A 29 5.19 -3.13 19.13
C PRO A 29 6.68 -3.47 19.41
N ASN A 30 6.96 -4.73 19.75
CA ASN A 30 8.29 -5.30 19.97
C ASN A 30 8.49 -6.64 19.24
N TYR A 31 7.86 -6.82 18.07
CA TYR A 31 8.13 -7.97 17.21
C TYR A 31 9.25 -7.59 16.24
N ASP A 32 10.47 -7.71 16.74
CA ASP A 32 11.66 -7.79 15.89
C ASP A 32 11.70 -9.23 15.35
N ASP A 33 11.30 -9.43 14.09
CA ASP A 33 11.34 -10.74 13.44
C ASP A 33 12.78 -11.24 13.21
N GLY A 34 13.79 -10.49 13.68
CA GLY A 34 15.20 -10.76 13.53
C GLY A 34 15.68 -10.59 12.08
N PHE A 35 14.79 -10.25 11.16
CA PHE A 35 15.11 -10.03 9.77
C PHE A 35 15.34 -8.54 9.53
N SER A 36 16.58 -8.12 9.74
CA SER A 36 16.98 -6.77 9.37
C SER A 36 16.76 -6.58 7.86
N LEU A 37 16.13 -5.48 7.45
CA LEU A 37 16.09 -5.02 6.04
C LEU A 37 17.50 -4.99 5.41
N LYS A 38 18.54 -4.85 6.23
CA LYS A 38 19.95 -4.94 5.83
C LYS A 38 20.34 -6.31 5.26
N ALA A 39 19.63 -7.38 5.62
CA ALA A 39 19.85 -8.73 5.10
C ALA A 39 19.43 -8.88 3.63
N ILE A 40 18.47 -8.07 3.17
CA ILE A 40 18.14 -7.97 1.74
C ILE A 40 19.32 -7.32 1.00
N GLY A 41 19.90 -6.29 1.62
CA GLY A 41 21.04 -5.55 1.08
C GLY A 41 20.74 -4.87 -0.25
N GLY A 42 21.75 -4.20 -0.81
CA GLY A 42 21.67 -3.55 -2.12
C GLY A 42 20.59 -2.46 -2.22
N ASN A 43 20.29 -2.08 -3.46
CA ASN A 43 19.32 -1.03 -3.79
C ASN A 43 17.90 -1.30 -3.29
N ILE A 44 17.45 -2.55 -3.34
CA ILE A 44 16.13 -2.97 -2.86
C ILE A 44 16.06 -2.79 -1.34
N GLY A 45 17.07 -3.28 -0.59
CA GLY A 45 17.14 -3.12 0.87
C GLY A 45 17.14 -1.65 1.29
N ASP A 46 17.99 -0.83 0.68
CA ASP A 46 18.07 0.61 0.96
C ASP A 46 16.74 1.34 0.67
N THR A 47 16.04 0.94 -0.39
CA THR A 47 14.76 1.54 -0.78
C THR A 47 13.64 1.11 0.18
N LEU A 48 13.65 -0.14 0.65
CA LEU A 48 12.71 -0.59 1.68
C LEU A 48 12.94 0.11 3.03
N GLU A 49 14.18 0.39 3.42
CA GLU A 49 14.47 1.18 4.63
C GLU A 49 13.95 2.62 4.52
N LYS A 50 14.01 3.23 3.33
CA LYS A 50 13.39 4.54 3.07
C LYS A 50 11.87 4.49 3.26
N ASN A 51 11.21 3.43 2.80
CA ASN A 51 9.76 3.26 3.03
C ASN A 51 9.43 3.10 4.51
N ALA A 52 10.19 2.29 5.26
CA ALA A 52 9.98 2.12 6.69
C ALA A 52 10.06 3.47 7.44
N ARG A 53 11.07 4.29 7.12
CA ARG A 53 11.20 5.64 7.70
C ARG A 53 10.06 6.57 7.30
N ALA A 54 9.66 6.59 6.03
CA ALA A 54 8.56 7.42 5.55
C ALA A 54 7.23 7.04 6.22
N LEU A 55 6.95 5.74 6.36
CA LEU A 55 5.73 5.24 7.01
C LEU A 55 5.71 5.55 8.52
N ASN A 56 6.85 5.44 9.19
CA ASN A 56 6.99 5.86 10.60
C ASN A 56 6.73 7.36 10.75
N GLN A 57 7.25 8.19 9.84
CA GLN A 57 6.99 9.63 9.85
C GLN A 57 5.53 9.96 9.55
N ILE A 58 4.89 9.24 8.62
CA ILE A 58 3.45 9.38 8.36
C ILE A 58 2.66 9.09 9.63
N SER A 59 2.98 8.01 10.34
CA SER A 59 2.34 7.66 11.61
C SER A 59 2.51 8.77 12.66
N ALA A 60 3.73 9.31 12.82
CA ALA A 60 4.00 10.42 13.73
C ALA A 60 3.23 11.69 13.36
N ASN A 61 3.18 12.06 12.08
CA ASN A 61 2.44 13.21 11.58
C ASN A 61 0.93 13.06 11.81
N LEU A 62 0.38 11.85 11.64
CA LEU A 62 -1.03 11.58 11.94
C LEU A 62 -1.31 11.77 13.44
N ALA A 63 -0.43 11.29 14.32
CA ALA A 63 -0.56 11.50 15.77
C ALA A 63 -0.43 12.98 16.16
N ALA A 64 0.32 13.77 15.39
CA ALA A 64 0.49 15.21 15.58
C ALA A 64 -0.55 16.07 14.85
N PHE A 65 -1.52 15.46 14.15
CA PHE A 65 -2.51 16.16 13.30
C PHE A 65 -1.91 16.97 12.13
N GLN A 66 -0.70 16.62 11.67
CA GLN A 66 0.04 17.27 10.59
C GLN A 66 -0.15 16.53 9.25
N ILE A 67 -1.39 16.29 8.83
CA ILE A 67 -1.68 15.44 7.67
C ILE A 67 -1.15 15.99 6.33
N GLN A 68 -0.98 17.31 6.22
CA GLN A 68 -0.48 17.96 5.00
C GLN A 68 0.94 17.53 4.66
N ASP A 69 1.74 17.20 5.69
CA ASP A 69 3.13 16.77 5.54
C ASP A 69 3.24 15.33 5.00
N ASN A 70 2.12 14.57 4.99
CA ASN A 70 2.12 13.18 4.54
C ASN A 70 2.06 13.01 3.02
N ILE A 71 1.63 14.03 2.26
CA ILE A 71 1.49 13.89 0.81
C ILE A 71 2.83 13.57 0.15
N SER A 72 3.89 14.28 0.53
CA SER A 72 5.24 14.05 -0.02
C SER A 72 5.79 12.67 0.37
N LEU A 73 5.53 12.23 1.61
CA LEU A 73 5.95 10.92 2.12
C LEU A 73 5.21 9.77 1.45
N LEU A 74 3.90 9.93 1.19
CA LEU A 74 3.09 8.97 0.45
C LEU A 74 3.55 8.86 -1.01
N CYS A 75 3.83 9.99 -1.67
CA CYS A 75 4.43 9.99 -3.01
C CYS A 75 5.77 9.26 -3.02
N GLN A 76 6.66 9.56 -2.07
CA GLN A 76 7.95 8.89 -1.95
C GLN A 76 7.78 7.37 -1.76
N THR A 77 6.83 6.96 -0.92
CA THR A 77 6.56 5.54 -0.66
C THR A 77 6.06 4.83 -1.92
N ARG A 78 5.12 5.43 -2.65
CA ARG A 78 4.65 4.90 -3.95
C ARG A 78 5.80 4.74 -4.94
N ASP A 79 6.59 5.79 -5.13
CA ASP A 79 7.66 5.81 -6.12
C ASP A 79 8.77 4.79 -5.78
N ASN A 80 9.05 4.61 -4.50
CA ASN A 80 9.97 3.58 -4.01
C ASN A 80 9.43 2.16 -4.27
N ILE A 81 8.15 1.89 -4.05
CA ILE A 81 7.55 0.58 -4.33
C ILE A 81 7.61 0.29 -5.84
N LEU A 82 7.26 1.27 -6.70
CA LEU A 82 7.39 1.12 -8.14
C LEU A 82 8.83 0.81 -8.56
N ARG A 83 9.82 1.49 -7.96
CA ARG A 83 11.24 1.23 -8.20
C ARG A 83 11.62 -0.20 -7.82
N ILE A 84 11.22 -0.66 -6.62
CA ILE A 84 11.51 -2.02 -6.15
C ILE A 84 10.90 -3.07 -7.07
N LEU A 85 9.62 -2.92 -7.44
CA LEU A 85 8.96 -3.85 -8.35
C LEU A 85 9.67 -3.94 -9.70
N ASN A 86 10.09 -2.79 -10.25
CA ASN A 86 10.87 -2.76 -11.48
C ASN A 86 12.26 -3.40 -11.30
N GLU A 87 12.96 -3.12 -10.20
CA GLU A 87 14.26 -3.73 -9.91
C GLU A 87 14.15 -5.24 -9.76
N MET A 88 13.16 -5.76 -9.04
CA MET A 88 12.91 -7.21 -8.90
C MET A 88 12.66 -7.89 -10.25
N ASN A 89 11.96 -7.22 -11.17
CA ASN A 89 11.74 -7.74 -12.53
C ASN A 89 13.00 -7.72 -13.40
N ASN A 90 14.01 -6.89 -13.07
CA ASN A 90 15.20 -6.66 -13.89
C ASN A 90 16.49 -7.28 -13.35
N THR A 91 16.60 -7.54 -12.04
CA THR A 91 17.88 -7.84 -11.37
C THR A 91 18.31 -9.30 -11.41
N SER A 92 17.41 -10.28 -11.52
CA SER A 92 17.82 -11.70 -11.50
C SER A 92 16.88 -12.63 -12.25
N ALA A 93 17.47 -13.57 -13.01
CA ALA A 93 16.76 -14.68 -13.65
C ALA A 93 15.99 -15.54 -12.64
N ILE A 94 16.47 -15.62 -11.38
CA ILE A 94 15.80 -16.36 -10.30
C ILE A 94 14.55 -15.62 -9.84
N MET A 95 14.61 -14.30 -9.67
CA MET A 95 13.44 -13.49 -9.28
C MET A 95 12.34 -13.55 -10.35
N ARG A 96 12.70 -13.66 -11.63
CA ARG A 96 11.73 -13.87 -12.72
C ARG A 96 11.01 -15.22 -12.68
N GLN A 97 11.56 -16.21 -11.99
CA GLN A 97 10.93 -17.53 -11.81
C GLN A 97 10.05 -17.58 -10.56
N MET A 98 10.16 -16.59 -9.67
CA MET A 98 9.27 -16.52 -8.51
C MET A 98 7.84 -16.22 -8.96
N PRO A 99 6.83 -16.79 -8.27
CA PRO A 99 5.45 -16.40 -8.52
C PRO A 99 5.29 -14.88 -8.29
N PRO A 100 4.37 -14.22 -9.03
CA PRO A 100 4.09 -12.82 -8.81
C PRO A 100 3.62 -12.58 -7.38
N LEU A 101 3.92 -11.40 -6.84
CA LEU A 101 3.45 -11.02 -5.51
C LEU A 101 1.91 -11.07 -5.48
N PRO A 102 1.30 -11.56 -4.39
CA PRO A 102 -0.14 -11.72 -4.30
C PRO A 102 -0.89 -10.38 -4.25
N VAL A 103 -0.17 -9.27 -4.10
CA VAL A 103 -0.72 -7.92 -4.06
C VAL A 103 0.10 -7.00 -4.95
N HIS A 104 -0.60 -6.12 -5.67
CA HIS A 104 -0.03 -5.09 -6.52
C HIS A 104 -0.44 -3.71 -5.99
N LEU A 105 0.34 -2.69 -6.35
CA LEU A 105 -0.07 -1.31 -6.08
C LEU A 105 -1.39 -0.99 -6.78
N ASN A 106 -2.31 -0.38 -6.06
CA ASN A 106 -3.52 0.15 -6.66
C ASN A 106 -3.20 1.49 -7.34
N GLU A 107 -2.81 1.42 -8.61
CA GLU A 107 -2.44 2.59 -9.41
C GLU A 107 -3.59 3.59 -9.53
N GLU A 108 -4.82 3.14 -9.74
CA GLU A 108 -6.01 3.98 -9.85
C GLU A 108 -6.22 4.84 -8.59
N LEU A 109 -6.20 4.20 -7.42
CA LEU A 109 -6.34 4.88 -6.15
C LEU A 109 -5.16 5.84 -5.92
N SER A 110 -3.94 5.40 -6.23
CA SER A 110 -2.75 6.21 -6.05
C SER A 110 -2.77 7.46 -6.93
N ASN A 111 -3.26 7.36 -8.16
CA ASN A 111 -3.33 8.46 -9.12
C ASN A 111 -4.49 9.42 -8.82
N THR A 112 -5.51 8.94 -8.09
CA THR A 112 -6.65 9.76 -7.65
C THR A 112 -6.31 10.59 -6.42
N ILE A 113 -5.53 10.03 -5.49
CA ILE A 113 -5.27 10.67 -4.18
C ILE A 113 -3.93 11.41 -4.17
N LEU A 114 -2.92 10.92 -4.89
CA LEU A 114 -1.58 11.48 -4.88
C LEU A 114 -1.26 12.22 -6.19
N PRO A 115 -0.44 13.28 -6.12
CA PRO A 115 0.14 13.89 -7.31
C PRO A 115 0.81 12.85 -8.22
N PRO A 116 0.79 13.04 -9.55
CA PRO A 116 1.43 12.13 -10.49
C PRO A 116 2.92 11.90 -10.13
N PRO A 117 3.44 10.68 -10.33
CA PRO A 117 4.85 10.39 -10.09
C PRO A 117 5.76 11.25 -10.97
N ASN A 118 6.80 11.82 -10.38
CA ASN A 118 7.86 12.54 -11.10
C ASN A 118 8.78 11.54 -11.81
N ILE A 119 8.22 10.77 -12.75
CA ILE A 119 9.03 9.98 -13.67
C ILE A 119 9.55 10.98 -14.69
N HIS A 120 10.84 11.33 -14.60
CA HIS A 120 11.53 11.99 -15.69
C HIS A 120 11.29 11.14 -16.94
N ARG A 121 10.46 11.65 -17.85
CA ARG A 121 10.26 11.05 -19.15
C ARG A 121 11.57 11.21 -19.89
N HIS A 122 12.38 10.16 -19.91
CA HIS A 122 13.48 10.07 -20.86
C HIS A 122 12.86 10.19 -22.26
N SER A 123 13.06 11.37 -22.85
CA SER A 123 12.81 11.66 -24.26
C SER A 123 14.01 11.19 -25.06
#